data_AF-A1ZSY1-F1
#
_entry.id   AF-A1ZSY1-F1
#
_cell.length_a   1.000
_cell.length_b   1.000
_cell.length_c   1.000
_cell.angle_alpha   90.00
_cell.angle_beta   90.00
_cell.angle_gamma   90.00
#
_symmetry.space_group_name_H-M   'P 1'
#
loop_
_entity.id
_entity.type
_entity.pdbx_description
1 polymer ?
#
loop_
_entity_poly.entity_id
_entity_poly.type
_entity_poly.pdbx_seq_one_letter_code
_entity_poly.pdbx_strand_id
1 'polypeptide(L)'
;MIDSYKAKAMWLCLCLLGACVVAQAQPPVLKTKLTPTFNMAVVQLHIKAPDGKPYAHQKLMIIEGGARATKTYGTTDAQGVVEFLVRNRRAYRVDFLGAARPKALVVPNKPRHRFRVNLKLDELHPENLFVHINNCDTGKPEANLLIKIQDVKTKKVVYRGKTNSKGIAAFRAQINRFYYVVLKGAAYTIYPSFKVRGSNFSELFTIQDLHFGKEFHYHYQTRCTPPPSGSGRPSSSSGISQILKRNKHWQNSLVVLAGGWFDDHFKMYTQFMKAHHTPQRTKLVVCPHCSICEPYDKKNFRPLIPATNNPRIVLAKQTPSDVLSIFRALKYQPSAKDIVLITANNHISAAEKKLFGKIKVPVKIIVVNVQKIHPYYLDLAKATGGSVHTLKADITQFSKWVIGQIRVINGIKYKLISPTQFKVVK
;
A
#
# COMPACT_ATOMS: atom_id res chain seq x y z
N MET A 1 -8.70 -47.95 -67.13
CA MET A 1 -10.17 -48.02 -67.38
C MET A 1 -10.77 -48.75 -66.21
N ILE A 2 -11.85 -48.21 -65.62
CA ILE A 2 -12.50 -48.56 -64.34
C ILE A 2 -12.24 -47.48 -63.26
N ASP A 3 -13.36 -47.06 -62.68
CA ASP A 3 -13.59 -46.21 -61.50
C ASP A 3 -13.57 -44.68 -61.64
N SER A 4 -14.64 -44.17 -62.26
CA SER A 4 -15.11 -42.77 -62.09
C SER A 4 -16.63 -42.67 -62.18
N TYR A 5 -17.40 -43.35 -61.31
CA TYR A 5 -18.86 -43.11 -61.19
C TYR A 5 -19.41 -43.56 -59.82
N LYS A 6 -18.95 -42.99 -58.69
CA LYS A 6 -19.61 -43.19 -57.37
C LYS A 6 -19.67 -41.97 -56.42
N ALA A 7 -19.42 -40.74 -56.89
CA ALA A 7 -19.33 -39.58 -56.00
C ALA A 7 -20.40 -38.48 -56.19
N LYS A 8 -21.52 -38.73 -56.88
CA LYS A 8 -22.57 -37.69 -57.09
C LYS A 8 -23.97 -38.02 -56.54
N ALA A 9 -24.18 -39.19 -55.94
CA ALA A 9 -25.50 -39.57 -55.40
C ALA A 9 -25.66 -39.36 -53.88
N MET A 10 -24.63 -38.86 -53.18
CA MET A 10 -24.63 -38.73 -51.70
C MET A 10 -24.56 -37.28 -51.21
N TRP A 11 -25.10 -36.34 -51.98
CA TRP A 11 -25.21 -34.92 -51.59
C TRP A 11 -26.61 -34.33 -51.75
N LEU A 12 -27.62 -35.15 -52.11
CA LEU A 12 -29.00 -34.69 -52.27
C LEU A 12 -29.97 -35.24 -51.20
N CYS A 13 -29.52 -36.10 -50.27
CA CYS A 13 -30.37 -36.73 -49.26
C CYS A 13 -30.22 -36.17 -47.83
N LEU A 14 -29.51 -35.04 -47.64
CA LEU A 14 -29.25 -34.47 -46.31
C LEU A 14 -29.86 -33.08 -46.07
N CYS A 15 -30.87 -32.67 -46.85
CA CYS A 15 -31.61 -31.42 -46.64
C CYS A 15 -33.07 -31.61 -46.19
N LEU A 16 -33.49 -32.84 -45.86
CA LEU A 16 -34.88 -33.17 -45.48
C LEU A 16 -35.03 -33.70 -44.03
N LEU A 17 -34.01 -33.54 -43.18
CA LEU A 17 -34.20 -33.75 -41.74
C LEU A 17 -34.71 -32.46 -41.12
N GLY A 18 -36.01 -32.49 -40.82
CA GLY A 18 -36.85 -31.35 -40.50
C GLY A 18 -36.28 -30.43 -39.43
N ALA A 19 -36.55 -29.14 -39.63
CA ALA A 19 -36.57 -28.18 -38.54
C ALA A 19 -37.59 -28.67 -37.49
N CYS A 20 -37.12 -29.47 -36.52
CA CYS A 20 -37.80 -29.63 -35.26
C CYS A 20 -37.86 -28.24 -34.63
N VAL A 21 -38.95 -27.52 -34.89
CA VAL A 21 -39.35 -26.36 -34.11
C VAL A 21 -39.60 -26.90 -32.72
N VAL A 22 -38.55 -26.96 -31.90
CA VAL A 22 -38.68 -27.22 -30.47
C VAL A 22 -39.51 -26.06 -29.96
N ALA A 23 -40.80 -26.33 -29.71
CA ALA A 23 -41.70 -25.36 -29.14
C ALA A 23 -41.04 -24.87 -27.85
N GLN A 24 -40.48 -23.65 -27.90
CA GLN A 24 -39.89 -23.04 -26.72
C GLN A 24 -41.03 -22.84 -25.74
N ALA A 25 -41.06 -23.68 -24.70
CA ALA A 25 -42.02 -23.56 -23.62
C ALA A 25 -42.03 -22.10 -23.18
N GLN A 26 -43.21 -21.46 -23.24
CA GLN A 26 -43.33 -20.07 -22.84
C GLN A 26 -42.82 -19.96 -21.40
N PRO A 27 -41.90 -19.01 -21.12
CA PRO A 27 -41.35 -18.87 -19.79
C PRO A 27 -42.49 -18.66 -18.80
N PRO A 28 -42.46 -19.30 -17.62
CA PRO A 28 -43.55 -19.22 -16.66
C PRO A 28 -43.84 -17.76 -16.31
N VAL A 29 -45.13 -17.40 -16.28
CA VAL A 29 -45.57 -16.05 -15.94
C VAL A 29 -45.08 -15.70 -14.53
N LEU A 30 -44.24 -14.68 -14.43
CA LEU A 30 -43.71 -14.20 -13.16
C LEU A 30 -44.85 -13.59 -12.32
N LYS A 31 -45.22 -14.25 -11.22
CA LYS A 31 -46.12 -13.68 -10.21
C LYS A 31 -45.37 -12.62 -9.42
N THR A 32 -45.87 -11.39 -9.43
CA THR A 32 -45.28 -10.26 -8.69
C THR A 32 -46.32 -9.57 -7.80
N LYS A 33 -45.89 -9.03 -6.66
CA LYS A 33 -46.75 -8.22 -5.78
C LYS A 33 -46.88 -6.79 -6.31
N LEU A 34 -45.82 -6.29 -6.94
CA LEU A 34 -45.82 -4.97 -7.56
C LEU A 34 -46.46 -5.01 -8.95
N THR A 35 -47.10 -3.90 -9.34
CA THR A 35 -47.71 -3.72 -10.66
C THR A 35 -46.86 -2.76 -11.49
N PRO A 36 -46.32 -3.18 -12.65
CA PRO A 36 -45.52 -2.29 -13.49
C PRO A 36 -46.42 -1.28 -14.21
N THR A 37 -45.88 -0.08 -14.49
CA THR A 37 -46.60 0.96 -15.24
C THR A 37 -46.00 1.10 -16.65
N PHE A 38 -46.47 2.08 -17.43
CA PHE A 38 -45.91 2.32 -18.76
C PHE A 38 -44.40 2.67 -18.70
N ASN A 39 -43.99 3.44 -17.69
CA ASN A 39 -42.60 3.92 -17.54
C ASN A 39 -41.79 3.16 -16.49
N MET A 40 -42.38 2.17 -15.82
CA MET A 40 -41.75 1.40 -14.76
C MET A 40 -41.84 -0.09 -15.04
N ALA A 41 -40.75 -0.81 -14.81
CA ALA A 41 -40.68 -2.26 -14.78
C ALA A 41 -40.67 -2.77 -13.33
N VAL A 42 -41.12 -4.00 -13.14
CA VAL A 42 -40.91 -4.73 -11.89
C VAL A 42 -39.71 -5.65 -12.08
N VAL A 43 -38.69 -5.46 -11.23
CA VAL A 43 -37.52 -6.33 -11.17
C VAL A 43 -37.65 -7.23 -9.96
N GLN A 44 -37.59 -8.53 -10.20
CA GLN A 44 -37.61 -9.55 -9.15
C GLN A 44 -36.20 -10.14 -9.03
N LEU A 45 -35.49 -9.80 -7.96
CA LEU A 45 -34.16 -10.36 -7.67
C LEU A 45 -34.31 -11.65 -6.87
N HIS A 46 -33.75 -12.74 -7.38
CA HIS A 46 -33.71 -14.06 -6.73
C HIS A 46 -32.31 -14.31 -6.24
N ILE A 47 -32.10 -14.28 -4.93
CA ILE A 47 -30.77 -14.28 -4.32
C ILE A 47 -30.55 -15.63 -3.68
N LYS A 48 -29.47 -16.30 -4.08
CA LYS A 48 -29.10 -17.62 -3.57
C LYS A 48 -27.70 -17.60 -2.95
N ALA A 49 -27.54 -18.32 -1.85
CA ALA A 49 -26.23 -18.63 -1.27
C ALA A 49 -25.41 -19.55 -2.22
N PRO A 50 -24.09 -19.71 -1.99
CA PRO A 50 -23.26 -20.57 -2.85
C PRO A 50 -23.70 -22.02 -2.91
N ASP A 51 -24.37 -22.52 -1.86
CA ASP A 51 -24.96 -23.86 -1.80
C ASP A 51 -26.33 -23.96 -2.54
N GLY A 52 -26.74 -22.89 -3.22
CA GLY A 52 -27.99 -22.82 -3.98
C GLY A 52 -29.23 -22.51 -3.13
N LYS A 53 -29.11 -22.43 -1.80
CA LYS A 53 -30.25 -22.14 -0.92
C LYS A 53 -30.70 -20.68 -1.04
N PRO A 54 -32.00 -20.40 -0.86
CA PRO A 54 -32.52 -19.04 -0.74
C PRO A 54 -31.75 -18.18 0.27
N TYR A 55 -31.39 -16.96 -0.12
CA TYR A 55 -30.75 -15.99 0.77
C TYR A 55 -31.79 -15.05 1.38
N ALA A 56 -32.54 -15.57 2.35
CA ALA A 56 -33.70 -14.92 2.95
C ALA A 56 -33.35 -13.78 3.92
N HIS A 57 -34.32 -12.87 4.13
CA HIS A 57 -34.28 -11.76 5.10
C HIS A 57 -33.11 -10.79 4.94
N GLN A 58 -32.49 -10.77 3.77
CA GLN A 58 -31.35 -9.92 3.50
C GLN A 58 -31.80 -8.54 3.07
N LYS A 59 -31.31 -7.52 3.76
CA LYS A 59 -31.52 -6.12 3.39
C LYS A 59 -30.60 -5.75 2.23
N LEU A 60 -31.18 -5.11 1.22
CA LEU A 60 -30.44 -4.53 0.10
C LEU A 60 -31.10 -3.24 -0.38
N MET A 61 -30.39 -2.55 -1.26
CA MET A 61 -30.81 -1.29 -1.83
C MET A 61 -30.45 -1.27 -3.32
N ILE A 62 -31.36 -0.77 -4.14
CA ILE A 62 -31.03 -0.40 -5.52
C ILE A 62 -30.84 1.12 -5.61
N ILE A 63 -29.86 1.55 -6.39
CA ILE A 63 -29.54 2.97 -6.60
C ILE A 63 -29.63 3.28 -8.08
N GLU A 64 -30.50 4.19 -8.48
CA GLU A 64 -30.61 4.68 -9.86
C GLU A 64 -29.33 5.43 -10.26
N GLY A 65 -28.77 5.11 -11.42
CA GLY A 65 -27.63 5.83 -12.00
C GLY A 65 -28.04 7.21 -12.50
N GLY A 66 -27.24 8.24 -12.18
CA GLY A 66 -27.46 9.62 -12.62
C GLY A 66 -27.15 10.65 -11.53
N ALA A 67 -27.36 11.94 -11.83
CA ALA A 67 -27.06 13.06 -10.93
C ALA A 67 -27.92 13.06 -9.64
N ARG A 68 -29.13 12.50 -9.70
CA ARG A 68 -30.07 12.40 -8.56
C ARG A 68 -30.29 10.94 -8.21
N ALA A 69 -29.26 10.30 -7.67
CA ALA A 69 -29.23 8.87 -7.37
C ALA A 69 -30.34 8.44 -6.38
N THR A 70 -31.54 8.10 -6.89
CA THR A 70 -32.67 7.61 -6.10
C THR A 70 -32.33 6.27 -5.47
N LYS A 71 -32.59 6.12 -4.18
CA LYS A 71 -32.32 4.88 -3.42
C LYS A 71 -33.64 4.22 -3.04
N THR A 72 -33.78 2.94 -3.36
CA THR A 72 -34.93 2.13 -2.96
C THR A 72 -34.44 0.93 -2.16
N TYR A 73 -35.03 0.69 -1.00
CA TYR A 73 -34.63 -0.37 -0.08
C TYR A 73 -35.60 -1.55 -0.17
N GLY A 74 -35.08 -2.76 0.01
CA GLY A 74 -35.87 -3.98 0.04
C GLY A 74 -35.23 -5.04 0.93
N THR A 75 -36.04 -6.00 1.34
CA THR A 75 -35.61 -7.16 2.12
C THR A 75 -36.08 -8.41 1.40
N THR A 76 -35.20 -9.40 1.22
CA THR A 76 -35.60 -10.67 0.62
C THR A 76 -36.59 -11.43 1.52
N ASP A 77 -37.56 -12.09 0.90
CA ASP A 77 -38.48 -13.00 1.59
C ASP A 77 -37.84 -14.35 1.93
N ALA A 78 -38.63 -15.30 2.44
CA ALA A 78 -38.15 -16.64 2.81
C ALA A 78 -37.57 -17.43 1.61
N GLN A 79 -37.97 -17.08 0.40
CA GLN A 79 -37.51 -17.66 -0.85
C GLN A 79 -36.30 -16.92 -1.43
N GLY A 80 -35.75 -15.94 -0.72
CA GLY A 80 -34.62 -15.14 -1.18
C GLY A 80 -35.01 -14.16 -2.29
N VAL A 81 -36.29 -13.80 -2.39
CA VAL A 81 -36.84 -12.97 -3.46
C VAL A 81 -37.15 -11.56 -2.94
N VAL A 82 -36.81 -10.55 -3.73
CA VAL A 82 -37.21 -9.16 -3.48
C VAL A 82 -37.64 -8.49 -4.78
N GLU A 83 -38.63 -7.60 -4.70
CA GLU A 83 -39.16 -6.87 -5.84
C GLU A 83 -38.89 -5.37 -5.74
N PHE A 84 -38.54 -4.76 -6.86
CA PHE A 84 -38.39 -3.32 -6.99
C PHE A 84 -39.18 -2.79 -8.19
N LEU A 85 -39.81 -1.64 -8.01
CA LEU A 85 -40.35 -0.85 -9.10
C LEU A 85 -39.28 0.11 -9.60
N VAL A 86 -38.85 -0.04 -10.85
CA VAL A 86 -37.73 0.70 -11.44
C VAL A 86 -38.12 1.34 -12.75
N ARG A 87 -37.61 2.53 -13.04
CA ARG A 87 -37.80 3.20 -14.34
C ARG A 87 -37.14 2.42 -15.47
N ASN A 88 -37.83 2.38 -16.60
CA ASN A 88 -37.30 1.89 -17.86
C ASN A 88 -36.12 2.74 -18.36
N ARG A 89 -35.25 2.17 -19.20
CA ARG A 89 -34.07 2.85 -19.81
C ARG A 89 -33.07 3.40 -18.78
N ARG A 90 -32.95 2.76 -17.62
CA ARG A 90 -32.03 3.19 -16.56
C ARG A 90 -31.09 2.06 -16.16
N ALA A 91 -29.88 2.46 -15.76
CA ALA A 91 -28.95 1.58 -15.07
C ALA A 91 -29.11 1.79 -13.57
N TYR A 92 -29.07 0.69 -12.82
CA TYR A 92 -29.15 0.65 -11.38
C TYR A 92 -27.95 -0.05 -10.81
N ARG A 93 -27.67 0.27 -9.56
CA ARG A 93 -26.66 -0.38 -8.74
C ARG A 93 -27.35 -1.12 -7.62
N VAL A 94 -27.25 -2.44 -7.59
CA VAL A 94 -27.74 -3.30 -6.51
C VAL A 94 -26.65 -3.41 -5.44
N ASP A 95 -26.97 -2.92 -4.25
CA ASP A 95 -26.07 -2.77 -3.10
C ASP A 95 -26.61 -3.57 -1.92
N PHE A 96 -25.84 -4.54 -1.45
CA PHE A 96 -26.20 -5.40 -0.31
C PHE A 96 -25.81 -4.77 1.04
N LEU A 97 -25.97 -3.45 1.15
CA LEU A 97 -25.73 -2.64 2.36
C LEU A 97 -24.40 -2.97 3.06
N GLY A 98 -23.33 -3.07 2.27
CA GLY A 98 -22.00 -3.43 2.78
C GLY A 98 -21.22 -4.42 1.92
N ALA A 99 -21.80 -4.89 0.80
CA ALA A 99 -21.03 -5.62 -0.21
C ALA A 99 -19.89 -4.77 -0.77
N ALA A 100 -18.73 -5.42 -0.99
CA ALA A 100 -17.55 -4.77 -1.54
C ALA A 100 -17.74 -4.37 -3.01
N ARG A 101 -18.63 -5.06 -3.73
CA ARG A 101 -18.88 -4.88 -5.15
C ARG A 101 -20.38 -4.86 -5.42
N PRO A 102 -20.97 -3.68 -5.63
CA PRO A 102 -22.37 -3.63 -6.02
C PRO A 102 -22.53 -4.12 -7.47
N LYS A 103 -23.67 -4.74 -7.79
CA LYS A 103 -23.95 -5.25 -9.14
C LYS A 103 -24.68 -4.20 -9.98
N ALA A 104 -24.34 -4.10 -11.26
CA ALA A 104 -25.09 -3.28 -12.20
C ALA A 104 -26.33 -4.02 -12.72
N LEU A 105 -27.43 -3.29 -12.91
CA LEU A 105 -28.70 -3.77 -13.43
C LEU A 105 -29.20 -2.79 -14.48
N VAL A 106 -29.34 -3.20 -15.73
CA VAL A 106 -29.89 -2.35 -16.80
C VAL A 106 -31.33 -2.74 -17.07
N VAL A 107 -32.24 -1.78 -16.97
CA VAL A 107 -33.67 -1.99 -17.20
C VAL A 107 -34.00 -1.69 -18.66
N PRO A 108 -34.51 -2.68 -19.42
CA PRO A 108 -34.80 -2.50 -20.84
C PRO A 108 -35.91 -1.47 -21.07
N ASN A 109 -35.99 -0.94 -22.29
CA ASN A 109 -37.08 -0.08 -22.70
C ASN A 109 -38.34 -0.88 -23.07
N LYS A 110 -39.02 -1.49 -22.10
CA LYS A 110 -40.26 -2.22 -22.36
C LYS A 110 -41.36 -1.76 -21.40
N PRO A 111 -42.51 -1.28 -21.88
CA PRO A 111 -43.60 -0.86 -21.01
C PRO A 111 -44.18 -2.07 -20.27
N ARG A 112 -44.61 -1.86 -19.02
CA ARG A 112 -45.25 -2.87 -18.16
C ARG A 112 -44.43 -4.17 -18.00
N HIS A 113 -43.11 -4.10 -18.16
CA HIS A 113 -42.28 -5.28 -18.19
C HIS A 113 -42.00 -5.84 -16.79
N ARG A 114 -41.92 -7.16 -16.69
CA ARG A 114 -41.49 -7.90 -15.50
C ARG A 114 -40.30 -8.76 -15.90
N PHE A 115 -39.24 -8.74 -15.12
CA PHE A 115 -38.14 -9.67 -15.35
C PHE A 115 -37.47 -10.13 -14.06
N ARG A 116 -36.95 -11.35 -14.14
CA ARG A 116 -36.30 -12.07 -13.06
C ARG A 116 -34.80 -11.98 -13.24
N VAL A 117 -34.08 -11.65 -12.17
CA VAL A 117 -32.62 -11.66 -12.14
C VAL A 117 -32.19 -12.62 -11.05
N ASN A 118 -31.45 -13.66 -11.42
CA ASN A 118 -30.88 -14.60 -10.45
C ASN A 118 -29.49 -14.11 -10.05
N LEU A 119 -29.25 -13.95 -8.74
CA LEU A 119 -27.99 -13.50 -8.17
C LEU A 119 -27.44 -14.60 -7.27
N LYS A 120 -26.20 -15.03 -7.52
CA LYS A 120 -25.47 -15.92 -6.60
C LYS A 120 -24.57 -15.08 -5.68
N LEU A 121 -24.56 -15.44 -4.39
CA LEU A 121 -23.90 -14.67 -3.34
C LEU A 121 -22.37 -14.83 -3.30
N ASP A 122 -21.83 -15.91 -3.85
CA ASP A 122 -20.40 -16.11 -4.08
C ASP A 122 -19.76 -14.95 -4.85
N GLU A 123 -20.50 -14.35 -5.78
CA GLU A 123 -20.06 -13.18 -6.56
C GLU A 123 -20.22 -11.82 -5.83
N LEU A 124 -20.91 -11.78 -4.69
CA LEU A 124 -21.34 -10.52 -4.04
C LEU A 124 -20.43 -10.10 -2.88
N HIS A 125 -19.64 -11.02 -2.34
CA HIS A 125 -18.80 -10.75 -1.17
C HIS A 125 -17.42 -11.43 -1.24
N PRO A 126 -16.61 -11.20 -2.29
CA PRO A 126 -15.22 -11.64 -2.26
C PRO A 126 -14.51 -11.02 -1.05
N GLU A 127 -13.55 -11.75 -0.49
CA GLU A 127 -12.60 -11.18 0.47
C GLU A 127 -12.01 -9.92 -0.15
N ASN A 128 -12.02 -8.82 0.60
CA ASN A 128 -11.67 -7.49 0.10
C ASN A 128 -10.54 -6.84 0.90
N LEU A 129 -9.98 -7.59 1.85
CA LEU A 129 -8.80 -7.22 2.62
C LEU A 129 -7.90 -8.44 2.74
N PHE A 130 -6.75 -8.40 2.08
CA PHE A 130 -5.72 -9.41 2.18
C PHE A 130 -4.53 -8.84 2.96
N VAL A 131 -4.16 -9.49 4.05
CA VAL A 131 -3.01 -9.14 4.90
C VAL A 131 -1.91 -10.15 4.64
N HIS A 132 -0.87 -9.73 3.94
CA HIS A 132 0.32 -10.53 3.67
C HIS A 132 1.35 -10.25 4.77
N ILE A 133 1.86 -11.30 5.42
CA ILE A 133 2.85 -11.21 6.48
C ILE A 133 4.10 -11.98 6.07
N ASN A 134 5.21 -11.27 5.99
CA ASN A 134 6.53 -11.87 5.83
C ASN A 134 7.41 -11.57 7.05
N ASN A 135 8.30 -12.52 7.35
CA ASN A 135 9.36 -12.38 8.32
C ASN A 135 10.45 -11.42 7.78
N CYS A 136 10.80 -10.36 8.52
CA CYS A 136 11.80 -9.39 8.06
C CYS A 136 13.20 -9.99 7.87
N ASP A 137 13.59 -10.91 8.76
CA ASP A 137 14.95 -11.44 8.80
C ASP A 137 15.21 -12.39 7.62
N THR A 138 14.20 -13.22 7.32
CA THR A 138 14.32 -14.28 6.31
C THR A 138 13.67 -13.93 4.98
N GLY A 139 12.79 -12.92 4.94
CA GLY A 139 11.95 -12.60 3.79
C GLY A 139 10.84 -13.62 3.50
N LYS A 140 10.75 -14.71 4.29
CA LYS A 140 9.80 -15.81 4.06
C LYS A 140 8.40 -15.47 4.59
N PRO A 141 7.32 -16.01 3.99
CA PRO A 141 5.98 -15.84 4.53
C PRO A 141 5.80 -16.48 5.91
N GLU A 142 5.05 -15.83 6.80
CA GLU A 142 4.75 -16.33 8.14
C GLU A 142 3.38 -17.01 8.16
N ALA A 143 3.33 -18.33 8.22
CA ALA A 143 2.10 -19.11 8.24
C ALA A 143 1.51 -19.27 9.65
N ASN A 144 0.20 -19.51 9.73
CA ASN A 144 -0.55 -19.74 10.98
C ASN A 144 -0.52 -18.58 12.00
N LEU A 145 -0.07 -17.39 11.60
CA LEU A 145 -0.02 -16.21 12.45
C LEU A 145 -1.44 -15.69 12.68
N LEU A 146 -1.85 -15.56 13.94
CA LEU A 146 -3.16 -15.00 14.29
C LEU A 146 -3.18 -13.49 14.06
N ILE A 147 -4.02 -13.07 13.11
CA ILE A 147 -4.28 -11.69 12.77
C ILE A 147 -5.64 -11.28 13.34
N LYS A 148 -5.68 -10.14 14.03
CA LYS A 148 -6.92 -9.51 14.50
C LYS A 148 -7.09 -8.17 13.80
N ILE A 149 -8.29 -7.87 13.33
CA ILE A 149 -8.62 -6.57 12.74
C ILE A 149 -9.53 -5.82 13.70
N GLN A 150 -9.15 -4.60 14.08
CA GLN A 150 -9.85 -3.77 15.06
C GLN A 150 -10.42 -2.52 14.37
N ASP A 151 -11.70 -2.22 14.59
CA ASP A 151 -12.30 -1.00 14.06
C ASP A 151 -11.74 0.23 14.81
N VAL A 152 -11.31 1.24 14.06
CA VAL A 152 -10.58 2.40 14.63
C VAL A 152 -11.47 3.23 15.57
N LYS A 153 -12.77 3.33 15.28
CA LYS A 153 -13.73 4.16 16.04
C LYS A 153 -14.15 3.47 17.33
N THR A 154 -14.54 2.20 17.23
CA THR A 154 -15.09 1.43 18.35
C THR A 154 -14.03 0.73 19.18
N LYS A 155 -12.80 0.61 18.65
CA LYS A 155 -11.72 -0.19 19.23
C LYS A 155 -12.10 -1.66 19.46
N LYS A 156 -13.18 -2.18 18.86
CA LYS A 156 -13.56 -3.59 18.97
C LYS A 156 -12.87 -4.42 17.89
N VAL A 157 -12.41 -5.61 18.25
CA VAL A 157 -11.92 -6.60 17.28
C VAL A 157 -13.13 -7.09 16.48
N VAL A 158 -13.16 -6.75 15.21
CA VAL A 158 -14.26 -7.06 14.29
C VAL A 158 -13.97 -8.28 13.42
N TYR A 159 -12.70 -8.59 13.17
CA TYR A 159 -12.31 -9.78 12.41
C TYR A 159 -11.12 -10.51 13.03
N ARG A 160 -11.07 -11.83 12.85
CA ARG A 160 -9.97 -12.73 13.30
C ARG A 160 -9.71 -13.76 12.22
N GLY A 161 -8.44 -14.03 11.93
CA GLY A 161 -8.03 -14.98 10.91
C GLY A 161 -6.58 -15.40 11.11
N LYS A 162 -6.18 -16.53 10.55
CA LYS A 162 -4.78 -16.97 10.52
C LYS A 162 -4.22 -16.80 9.12
N THR A 163 -2.93 -16.50 9.01
CA THR A 163 -2.25 -16.55 7.72
C THR A 163 -2.13 -18.00 7.20
N ASN A 164 -2.27 -18.19 5.90
CA ASN A 164 -2.05 -19.48 5.24
C ASN A 164 -0.54 -19.75 5.01
N SER A 165 -0.21 -20.84 4.31
CA SER A 165 1.18 -21.21 3.98
C SER A 165 1.94 -20.17 3.15
N LYS A 166 1.22 -19.25 2.47
CA LYS A 166 1.79 -18.12 1.72
C LYS A 166 1.86 -16.83 2.55
N GLY A 167 1.61 -16.90 3.88
CA GLY A 167 1.61 -15.75 4.78
C GLY A 167 0.41 -14.83 4.60
N ILE A 168 -0.67 -15.27 3.96
CA ILE A 168 -1.83 -14.43 3.63
C ILE A 168 -2.99 -14.75 4.58
N ALA A 169 -3.51 -13.74 5.26
CA ALA A 169 -4.79 -13.80 5.95
C ALA A 169 -5.80 -12.93 5.19
N ALA A 170 -6.94 -13.51 4.82
CA ALA A 170 -7.97 -12.83 4.06
C ALA A 170 -9.18 -12.52 4.94
N PHE A 171 -9.75 -11.33 4.73
CA PHE A 171 -10.85 -10.80 5.53
C PHE A 171 -11.92 -10.18 4.64
N ARG A 172 -13.14 -10.23 5.14
CA ARG A 172 -14.30 -9.50 4.60
C ARG A 172 -14.56 -8.25 5.44
N ALA A 173 -13.85 -7.18 5.14
CA ALA A 173 -13.96 -5.90 5.84
C ALA A 173 -15.06 -5.00 5.24
N GLN A 174 -15.73 -4.16 6.03
CA GLN A 174 -16.67 -3.19 5.47
C GLN A 174 -15.91 -2.07 4.73
N ILE A 175 -16.36 -1.75 3.52
CA ILE A 175 -15.79 -0.65 2.74
C ILE A 175 -16.03 0.70 3.43
N ASN A 176 -15.15 1.66 3.16
CA ASN A 176 -15.15 3.01 3.73
C ASN A 176 -15.01 3.11 5.26
N ARG A 177 -14.67 2.02 5.95
CA ARG A 177 -14.27 2.03 7.36
C ARG A 177 -12.76 2.00 7.53
N PHE A 178 -12.32 2.48 8.69
CA PHE A 178 -10.92 2.46 9.10
C PHE A 178 -10.67 1.32 10.08
N TYR A 179 -9.59 0.58 9.84
CA TYR A 179 -9.20 -0.56 10.67
C TYR A 179 -7.73 -0.50 11.08
N TYR A 180 -7.40 -1.16 12.20
CA TYR A 180 -6.04 -1.51 12.61
C TYR A 180 -5.81 -3.01 12.46
N VAL A 181 -4.60 -3.41 12.08
CA VAL A 181 -4.14 -4.80 12.16
C VAL A 181 -3.42 -5.01 13.49
N VAL A 182 -3.93 -5.90 14.32
CA VAL A 182 -3.38 -6.26 15.62
C VAL A 182 -2.80 -7.67 15.54
N LEU A 183 -1.50 -7.80 15.77
CA LEU A 183 -0.77 -9.06 15.75
C LEU A 183 -0.41 -9.46 17.18
N LYS A 184 -0.73 -10.70 17.58
CA LYS A 184 -0.33 -11.20 18.91
C LYS A 184 1.18 -11.43 18.92
N GLY A 185 1.89 -10.86 19.89
CA GLY A 185 3.35 -11.00 20.00
C GLY A 185 4.15 -10.03 19.12
N ALA A 186 3.50 -9.16 18.35
CA ALA A 186 4.16 -7.94 17.91
C ALA A 186 4.39 -7.07 19.15
N ALA A 187 5.61 -6.56 19.33
CA ALA A 187 5.95 -5.73 20.49
C ALA A 187 5.02 -4.51 20.65
N TYR A 188 4.35 -4.09 19.57
CA TYR A 188 3.29 -3.08 19.59
C TYR A 188 2.18 -3.42 18.59
N THR A 189 0.99 -2.85 18.82
CA THR A 189 -0.09 -2.84 17.83
C THR A 189 0.36 -2.01 16.63
N ILE A 190 0.32 -2.59 15.44
CA ILE A 190 0.67 -1.91 14.20
C ILE A 190 -0.52 -0.99 13.86
N TYR A 191 -0.37 0.32 14.12
CA TYR A 191 -1.44 1.34 13.97
C TYR A 191 -1.44 2.15 12.65
N PRO A 192 -1.02 1.68 11.45
CA PRO A 192 -1.42 2.37 10.24
C PRO A 192 -2.92 2.12 10.09
N SER A 193 -3.75 3.08 10.50
CA SER A 193 -5.17 3.03 10.19
C SER A 193 -5.32 3.08 8.68
N PHE A 194 -5.78 2.01 8.05
CA PHE A 194 -6.06 2.00 6.63
C PHE A 194 -7.57 2.07 6.40
N LYS A 195 -7.97 2.85 5.41
CA LYS A 195 -9.35 2.88 4.91
C LYS A 195 -9.47 1.82 3.84
N VAL A 196 -10.35 0.85 4.03
CA VAL A 196 -10.69 -0.11 2.95
C VAL A 196 -11.46 0.68 1.90
N ARG A 197 -10.84 0.92 0.74
CA ARG A 197 -11.46 1.62 -0.39
C ARG A 197 -12.01 0.57 -1.36
N GLY A 198 -13.28 0.66 -1.74
CA GLY A 198 -13.81 -0.10 -2.87
C GLY A 198 -13.62 0.67 -4.18
N SER A 199 -13.31 -0.01 -5.28
CA SER A 199 -13.47 0.57 -6.62
C SER A 199 -14.93 0.42 -7.06
N ASN A 200 -15.54 1.51 -7.52
CA ASN A 200 -17.00 1.61 -7.71
C ASN A 200 -17.60 0.87 -8.92
N PHE A 201 -16.85 0.03 -9.63
CA PHE A 201 -17.39 -0.69 -10.79
C PHE A 201 -16.80 -2.10 -10.89
N SER A 202 -17.69 -3.10 -10.87
CA SER A 202 -17.47 -4.40 -11.47
C SER A 202 -18.62 -4.65 -12.45
N GLU A 203 -18.26 -4.71 -13.73
CA GLU A 203 -18.92 -5.37 -14.87
C GLU A 203 -20.41 -5.10 -15.14
N LEU A 204 -20.68 -4.58 -16.34
CA LEU A 204 -21.98 -4.62 -17.01
C LEU A 204 -22.27 -6.08 -17.38
N PHE A 205 -23.38 -6.64 -16.90
CA PHE A 205 -23.88 -7.90 -17.43
C PHE A 205 -24.84 -7.60 -18.59
N THR A 206 -24.46 -7.97 -19.82
CA THR A 206 -25.40 -8.59 -20.76
C THR A 206 -25.51 -10.08 -20.41
N ILE A 207 -26.49 -10.80 -20.98
CA ILE A 207 -26.84 -12.19 -20.63
C ILE A 207 -25.66 -13.21 -20.77
N GLN A 208 -24.46 -12.79 -21.22
CA GLN A 208 -23.44 -13.72 -21.72
C GLN A 208 -22.05 -13.72 -21.06
N ASP A 209 -21.62 -12.78 -20.22
CA ASP A 209 -20.20 -12.77 -19.80
C ASP A 209 -19.99 -12.74 -18.27
N LEU A 210 -19.26 -13.75 -17.79
CA LEU A 210 -18.69 -13.85 -16.45
C LEU A 210 -17.17 -13.94 -16.58
N HIS A 211 -16.46 -12.98 -15.97
CA HIS A 211 -15.16 -13.08 -15.29
C HIS A 211 -14.36 -11.79 -15.47
N PHE A 212 -14.07 -11.05 -14.38
CA PHE A 212 -12.74 -10.57 -13.96
C PHE A 212 -12.83 -9.90 -12.56
N GLY A 213 -11.73 -9.90 -11.78
CA GLY A 213 -11.68 -9.32 -10.42
C GLY A 213 -10.39 -8.54 -10.15
N LYS A 214 -10.50 -7.32 -9.59
CA LYS A 214 -9.36 -6.56 -9.03
C LYS A 214 -9.26 -6.77 -7.51
N GLU A 215 -8.10 -7.21 -7.04
CA GLU A 215 -7.77 -7.59 -5.66
C GLU A 215 -7.03 -6.46 -4.90
N PHE A 216 -7.12 -6.45 -3.56
CA PHE A 216 -6.46 -5.46 -2.68
C PHE A 216 -5.41 -6.14 -1.79
N HIS A 217 -4.13 -6.00 -2.11
CA HIS A 217 -3.03 -6.60 -1.34
C HIS A 217 -2.43 -5.59 -0.34
N TYR A 218 -2.35 -5.95 0.94
CA TYR A 218 -1.56 -5.20 1.93
C TYR A 218 -0.36 -6.04 2.37
N HIS A 219 0.85 -5.51 2.15
CA HIS A 219 2.09 -6.15 2.58
C HIS A 219 2.52 -5.59 3.95
N TYR A 220 2.67 -6.48 4.93
CA TYR A 220 3.17 -6.19 6.26
C TYR A 220 4.41 -7.04 6.53
N GLN A 221 5.38 -6.42 7.19
CA GLN A 221 6.64 -7.06 7.60
C GLN A 221 6.71 -7.02 9.13
N THR A 222 6.82 -8.18 9.77
CA THR A 222 6.86 -8.27 11.24
C THR A 222 8.29 -8.31 11.75
N ARG A 223 8.56 -7.57 12.85
CA ARG A 223 9.78 -7.57 13.70
C ARG A 223 10.90 -6.58 13.36
N CYS A 224 10.60 -5.42 12.79
CA CYS A 224 11.55 -4.30 12.88
C CYS A 224 11.56 -3.72 14.31
N THR A 225 12.74 -3.38 14.82
CA THR A 225 12.88 -2.62 16.07
C THR A 225 12.08 -1.31 15.97
N PRO A 226 11.29 -0.97 17.00
CA PRO A 226 10.45 0.23 16.98
C PRO A 226 11.31 1.50 16.94
N PRO A 227 10.78 2.61 16.42
CA PRO A 227 11.40 3.92 16.63
C PRO A 227 11.45 4.24 18.13
N PRO A 228 12.38 5.10 18.57
CA PRO A 228 12.22 5.81 19.83
C PRO A 228 10.87 6.55 19.81
N SER A 229 10.12 6.50 20.92
CA SER A 229 8.87 7.23 21.09
C SER A 229 9.11 8.75 21.01
N GLY A 230 8.98 9.33 19.82
CA GLY A 230 9.34 10.74 19.60
C GLY A 230 8.71 11.40 18.38
N SER A 231 7.63 12.14 18.63
CA SER A 231 7.05 13.23 17.80
C SER A 231 6.33 12.86 16.49
N GLY A 232 5.00 12.94 16.51
CA GLY A 232 4.13 12.94 15.33
C GLY A 232 4.22 14.21 14.48
N ARG A 233 5.42 14.74 14.22
CA ARG A 233 5.61 15.86 13.30
C ARG A 233 5.77 15.33 11.87
N PRO A 234 5.05 15.85 10.87
CA PRO A 234 5.34 15.53 9.48
C PRO A 234 6.79 15.92 9.19
N SER A 235 7.61 14.94 8.82
CA SER A 235 8.99 15.19 8.42
C SER A 235 8.99 16.09 7.17
N SER A 236 9.44 17.34 7.34
CA SER A 236 9.68 18.24 6.20
C SER A 236 11.10 17.96 5.71
N SER A 237 11.25 16.94 4.86
CA SER A 237 12.51 16.66 4.18
C SER A 237 12.91 17.75 3.18
N SER A 238 12.04 18.75 2.96
CA SER A 238 12.15 19.78 1.93
C SER A 238 13.51 20.48 1.88
N GLY A 239 14.20 20.68 3.00
CA GLY A 239 15.48 21.36 2.96
C GLY A 239 16.72 20.49 2.86
N ILE A 240 16.62 19.15 2.77
CA ILE A 240 17.75 18.33 2.33
C ILE A 240 18.24 18.83 0.97
N SER A 241 17.31 19.09 0.04
CA SER A 241 17.67 19.56 -1.29
C SER A 241 18.35 20.94 -1.25
N GLN A 242 17.96 21.81 -0.32
CA GLN A 242 18.61 23.11 -0.12
C GLN A 242 20.04 22.97 0.41
N ILE A 243 20.26 22.07 1.38
CA ILE A 243 21.59 21.78 1.93
C ILE A 243 22.51 21.24 0.84
N LEU A 244 22.03 20.29 0.03
CA LEU A 244 22.79 19.71 -1.07
C LEU A 244 23.08 20.76 -2.16
N LYS A 245 22.11 21.61 -2.50
CA LYS A 245 22.27 22.69 -3.51
C LYS A 245 23.33 23.72 -3.12
N ARG A 246 23.44 24.09 -1.83
CA ARG A 246 24.47 25.03 -1.36
C ARG A 246 25.84 24.36 -1.17
N ASN A 247 25.89 23.04 -1.01
CA ASN A 247 27.13 22.27 -0.87
C ASN A 247 27.50 21.52 -2.18
N LYS A 248 27.61 22.26 -3.30
CA LYS A 248 27.86 21.68 -4.64
C LYS A 248 29.11 20.79 -4.73
N HIS A 249 30.10 21.02 -3.88
CA HIS A 249 31.34 20.22 -3.84
C HIS A 249 31.11 18.78 -3.34
N TRP A 250 29.91 18.43 -2.84
CA TRP A 250 29.57 17.06 -2.39
C TRP A 250 29.08 16.14 -3.51
N GLN A 251 29.11 16.57 -4.76
CA GLN A 251 28.59 15.79 -5.89
C GLN A 251 29.23 14.40 -6.05
N ASN A 252 30.45 14.21 -5.54
CA ASN A 252 31.20 12.95 -5.60
C ASN A 252 31.23 12.20 -4.26
N SER A 253 30.50 12.69 -3.25
CA SER A 253 30.43 12.08 -1.92
C SER A 253 29.66 10.75 -1.96
N LEU A 254 30.04 9.83 -1.07
CA LEU A 254 29.27 8.62 -0.82
C LEU A 254 28.04 8.98 0.05
N VAL A 255 26.82 8.79 -0.46
CA VAL A 255 25.61 9.17 0.27
C VAL A 255 25.07 7.97 1.06
N VAL A 256 24.81 8.19 2.34
CA VAL A 256 24.25 7.19 3.25
C VAL A 256 22.96 7.76 3.81
N LEU A 257 21.83 7.14 3.50
CA LEU A 257 20.55 7.48 4.14
C LEU A 257 20.42 6.57 5.36
N ALA A 258 20.33 7.10 6.56
CA ALA A 258 20.20 6.27 7.75
C ALA A 258 19.06 6.74 8.66
N GLY A 259 18.44 5.79 9.36
CA GLY A 259 17.44 6.12 10.36
C GLY A 259 16.12 6.70 9.82
N GLY A 260 15.12 6.72 10.69
CA GLY A 260 13.77 7.17 10.34
C GLY A 260 12.92 6.07 9.69
N TRP A 261 11.62 6.36 9.54
CA TRP A 261 10.69 5.40 8.95
C TRP A 261 10.84 5.32 7.43
N PHE A 262 10.17 4.32 6.85
CA PHE A 262 10.07 4.16 5.40
C PHE A 262 9.75 5.46 4.65
N ASP A 263 8.73 6.18 5.14
CA ASP A 263 8.31 7.45 4.56
C ASP A 263 9.41 8.53 4.67
N ASP A 264 10.24 8.51 5.72
CA ASP A 264 11.37 9.42 5.86
C ASP A 264 12.47 9.08 4.85
N HIS A 265 12.86 7.81 4.72
CA HIS A 265 13.85 7.39 3.73
C HIS A 265 13.43 7.77 2.31
N PHE A 266 12.17 7.50 1.93
CA PHE A 266 11.67 7.86 0.61
C PHE A 266 11.69 9.37 0.39
N LYS A 267 11.29 10.15 1.40
CA LYS A 267 11.37 11.61 1.38
C LYS A 267 12.80 12.12 1.28
N MET A 268 13.74 11.52 2.01
CA MET A 268 15.16 11.88 1.97
C MET A 268 15.75 11.56 0.59
N TYR A 269 15.47 10.37 0.06
CA TYR A 269 15.85 9.96 -1.29
C TYR A 269 15.28 10.89 -2.36
N THR A 270 13.98 11.21 -2.29
CA THR A 270 13.33 12.11 -3.25
C THR A 270 13.98 13.50 -3.23
N GLN A 271 14.34 14.01 -2.05
CA GLN A 271 14.98 15.33 -1.93
C GLN A 271 16.43 15.31 -2.40
N PHE A 272 17.13 14.21 -2.15
CA PHE A 272 18.44 13.94 -2.72
C PHE A 272 18.37 13.94 -4.27
N MET A 273 17.44 13.20 -4.86
CA MET A 273 17.23 13.15 -6.32
C MET A 273 16.88 14.53 -6.90
N LYS A 274 16.07 15.33 -6.20
CA LYS A 274 15.74 16.71 -6.61
C LYS A 274 16.94 17.67 -6.59
N ALA A 275 17.93 17.41 -5.75
CA ALA A 275 19.12 18.28 -5.66
C ALA A 275 20.17 17.95 -6.71
N HIS A 276 20.25 16.68 -7.11
CA HIS A 276 21.22 16.20 -8.10
C HIS A 276 20.55 16.01 -9.46
N HIS A 277 20.51 17.09 -10.24
CA HIS A 277 19.96 17.10 -11.61
C HIS A 277 20.73 16.18 -12.59
N THR A 278 21.91 15.67 -12.21
CA THR A 278 22.68 14.70 -12.99
C THR A 278 22.89 13.42 -12.17
N PRO A 279 22.07 12.36 -12.39
CA PRO A 279 22.20 11.04 -11.76
C PRO A 279 23.56 10.35 -11.96
N GLN A 280 24.44 10.92 -12.78
CA GLN A 280 25.65 10.30 -13.29
C GLN A 280 26.85 10.32 -12.32
N ARG A 281 26.76 10.82 -11.08
CA ARG A 281 27.96 10.92 -10.21
C ARG A 281 27.82 10.37 -8.79
N THR A 282 26.61 10.19 -8.28
CA THR A 282 26.42 9.61 -6.93
C THR A 282 26.54 8.09 -7.00
N LYS A 283 27.42 7.52 -6.16
CA LYS A 283 27.85 6.12 -6.27
C LYS A 283 27.14 5.15 -5.33
N LEU A 284 26.33 5.61 -4.38
CA LEU A 284 25.57 4.71 -3.50
C LEU A 284 24.49 5.43 -2.70
N VAL A 285 23.35 4.76 -2.49
CA VAL A 285 22.31 5.11 -1.51
C VAL A 285 22.04 3.86 -0.68
N VAL A 286 22.60 3.79 0.52
CA VAL A 286 22.29 2.71 1.48
C VAL A 286 21.03 3.07 2.24
N CYS A 287 20.03 2.18 2.29
CA CYS A 287 18.87 2.26 3.18
C CYS A 287 18.97 1.13 4.22
N PRO A 288 19.19 1.43 5.50
CA PRO A 288 19.50 0.43 6.51
C PRO A 288 18.27 -0.31 7.06
N HIS A 289 17.06 -0.07 6.57
CA HIS A 289 15.86 -0.64 7.20
C HIS A 289 15.31 -1.91 6.57
N CYS A 290 15.52 -2.21 5.28
CA CYS A 290 15.21 -3.56 4.76
C CYS A 290 16.07 -3.93 3.54
N SER A 291 16.33 -5.23 3.40
CA SER A 291 16.68 -5.87 2.13
C SER A 291 15.60 -5.74 1.05
N ILE A 292 14.36 -5.44 1.46
CA ILE A 292 13.14 -5.38 0.63
C ILE A 292 12.48 -3.98 0.72
N CYS A 293 13.25 -2.94 1.05
CA CYS A 293 12.75 -1.56 1.00
C CYS A 293 12.79 -1.06 -0.45
N GLU A 294 12.11 -1.74 -1.35
CA GLU A 294 11.64 -1.11 -2.58
C GLU A 294 10.47 -0.20 -2.15
N PRO A 295 10.60 1.14 -2.13
CA PRO A 295 9.42 1.99 -1.98
C PRO A 295 8.42 1.59 -3.01
N TYR A 296 7.19 1.32 -2.61
CA TYR A 296 6.12 0.99 -3.53
C TYR A 296 5.23 2.21 -3.75
N ASP A 297 4.79 2.42 -4.98
CA ASP A 297 3.83 3.44 -5.33
C ASP A 297 2.54 3.10 -4.59
N LYS A 298 2.11 3.97 -3.67
CA LYS A 298 0.88 3.79 -2.87
C LYS A 298 -0.36 3.61 -3.76
N LYS A 299 -0.32 4.00 -5.04
CA LYS A 299 -1.43 3.87 -5.99
C LYS A 299 -1.40 2.56 -6.79
N ASN A 300 -0.22 2.06 -7.14
CA ASN A 300 -0.06 0.97 -8.10
C ASN A 300 0.78 -0.23 -7.61
N PHE A 301 1.26 -0.18 -6.36
CA PHE A 301 2.14 -1.21 -5.76
C PHE A 301 3.36 -1.57 -6.63
N ARG A 302 3.83 -0.62 -7.45
CA ARG A 302 5.07 -0.76 -8.22
C ARG A 302 6.23 -0.23 -7.40
N PRO A 303 7.41 -0.87 -7.41
CA PRO A 303 8.63 -0.28 -6.86
C PRO A 303 8.86 1.13 -7.45
N LEU A 304 8.68 2.19 -6.65
CA LEU A 304 9.07 3.59 -6.88
C LEU A 304 10.57 3.75 -7.06
N ILE A 305 11.35 2.91 -6.39
CA ILE A 305 12.72 2.62 -6.82
C ILE A 305 12.53 1.34 -7.64
N PRO A 306 12.33 1.41 -8.97
CA PRO A 306 12.38 0.21 -9.81
C PRO A 306 13.66 -0.54 -9.43
N ALA A 307 13.68 -1.88 -9.44
CA ALA A 307 14.93 -2.64 -9.32
C ALA A 307 15.96 -1.95 -10.22
N THR A 308 16.85 -1.14 -9.62
CA THR A 308 17.41 -0.07 -10.43
C THR A 308 18.46 -0.75 -11.27
N ASN A 309 18.26 -0.79 -12.59
CA ASN A 309 19.34 -1.11 -13.52
C ASN A 309 20.47 -0.07 -13.45
N ASN A 310 20.37 0.93 -12.55
CA ASN A 310 21.45 1.82 -12.19
C ASN A 310 22.42 1.07 -11.26
N PRO A 311 23.59 0.62 -11.74
CA PRO A 311 24.56 -0.14 -10.94
C PRO A 311 25.15 0.67 -9.76
N ARG A 312 24.76 1.95 -9.62
CA ARG A 312 25.26 2.88 -8.61
C ARG A 312 24.31 3.08 -7.43
N ILE A 313 23.13 2.45 -7.42
CA ILE A 313 22.24 2.41 -6.26
C ILE A 313 22.29 0.98 -5.71
N VAL A 314 23.05 0.77 -4.63
CA VAL A 314 23.04 -0.53 -3.92
C VAL A 314 22.25 -0.36 -2.64
N LEU A 315 21.09 -1.01 -2.60
CA LEU A 315 20.33 -1.17 -1.36
C LEU A 315 21.10 -2.16 -0.49
N ALA A 316 21.87 -1.64 0.47
CA ALA A 316 22.55 -2.51 1.42
C ALA A 316 21.52 -3.16 2.38
N LYS A 317 21.82 -4.39 2.82
CA LYS A 317 21.04 -5.10 3.84
C LYS A 317 20.84 -4.24 5.10
N GLN A 318 19.81 -4.57 5.87
CA GLN A 318 19.44 -3.89 7.11
C GLN A 318 20.66 -3.69 8.02
N THR A 319 20.85 -2.48 8.52
CA THR A 319 21.83 -2.18 9.57
C THR A 319 21.08 -1.57 10.76
N PRO A 320 21.49 -1.86 11.99
CA PRO A 320 20.74 -1.43 13.16
C PRO A 320 21.02 0.03 13.55
N SER A 321 21.93 0.74 12.85
CA SER A 321 22.37 2.06 13.28
C SER A 321 23.04 2.92 12.19
N ASP A 322 23.15 4.23 12.44
CA ASP A 322 23.74 5.21 11.52
C ASP A 322 25.23 4.93 11.27
N VAL A 323 25.98 4.62 12.32
CA VAL A 323 27.43 4.35 12.22
C VAL A 323 27.70 3.05 11.48
N LEU A 324 26.90 2.02 11.71
CA LEU A 324 27.01 0.76 10.97
C LEU A 324 26.59 0.91 9.51
N SER A 325 25.67 1.84 9.20
CA SER A 325 25.34 2.22 7.83
C SER A 325 26.54 2.82 7.09
N ILE A 326 27.34 3.65 7.76
CA ILE A 326 28.59 4.19 7.20
C ILE A 326 29.58 3.05 6.88
N PHE A 327 29.85 2.15 7.83
CA PHE A 327 30.78 1.02 7.57
C PHE A 327 30.29 0.12 6.44
N ARG A 328 28.98 -0.13 6.37
CA ARG A 328 28.37 -0.89 5.28
C ARG A 328 28.62 -0.19 3.95
N ALA A 329 28.38 1.12 3.87
CA ALA A 329 28.60 1.90 2.66
C ALA A 329 30.08 1.90 2.23
N LEU A 330 31.01 2.06 3.18
CA LEU A 330 32.45 2.00 2.92
C LEU A 330 32.91 0.62 2.45
N LYS A 331 32.28 -0.47 2.91
CA LYS A 331 32.55 -1.81 2.38
C LYS A 331 32.20 -1.93 0.90
N TYR A 332 31.14 -1.27 0.44
CA TYR A 332 30.75 -1.25 -0.97
C TYR A 332 31.56 -0.26 -1.81
N GLN A 333 31.98 0.87 -1.23
CA GLN A 333 32.80 1.87 -1.90
C GLN A 333 34.04 2.25 -1.06
N PRO A 334 35.08 1.40 -1.01
CA PRO A 334 36.27 1.64 -0.19
C PRO A 334 37.07 2.89 -0.60
N SER A 335 36.96 3.31 -1.86
CA SER A 335 37.66 4.48 -2.42
C SER A 335 36.90 5.80 -2.25
N ALA A 336 35.81 5.83 -1.47
CA ALA A 336 35.11 7.07 -1.16
C ALA A 336 36.04 8.05 -0.44
N LYS A 337 36.09 9.30 -0.90
CA LYS A 337 36.92 10.35 -0.28
C LYS A 337 36.25 10.99 0.93
N ASP A 338 34.92 11.02 0.94
CA ASP A 338 34.09 11.52 2.02
C ASP A 338 32.67 10.92 1.93
N ILE A 339 31.91 11.11 3.00
CA ILE A 339 30.56 10.57 3.17
C ILE A 339 29.59 11.71 3.46
N VAL A 340 28.39 11.66 2.88
CA VAL A 340 27.23 12.46 3.29
C VAL A 340 26.22 11.53 3.98
N LEU A 341 26.14 11.60 5.31
CA LEU A 341 25.15 10.89 6.10
C LEU A 341 23.88 11.74 6.22
N ILE A 342 22.75 11.29 5.71
CA ILE A 342 21.44 11.93 5.87
C ILE A 342 20.63 11.10 6.86
N THR A 343 20.29 11.65 8.02
CA THR A 343 19.65 10.89 9.10
C THR A 343 18.49 11.56 9.80
N ALA A 344 17.50 10.74 10.14
CA ALA A 344 16.33 11.11 10.94
C ALA A 344 16.35 10.53 12.38
N ASN A 345 17.30 9.65 12.73
CA ASN A 345 17.29 8.94 14.04
C ASN A 345 17.68 9.86 15.21
N ASN A 346 18.56 10.84 14.95
CA ASN A 346 19.15 11.74 15.94
C ASN A 346 19.61 11.03 17.25
N HIS A 347 20.18 9.84 17.09
CA HIS A 347 20.65 9.02 18.21
C HIS A 347 21.85 8.19 17.77
N ILE A 348 22.90 8.19 18.59
CA ILE A 348 24.07 7.30 18.45
C ILE A 348 24.36 6.73 19.84
N SER A 349 24.55 5.43 19.93
CA SER A 349 24.86 4.75 21.19
C SER A 349 26.32 4.95 21.64
N ALA A 350 26.61 4.72 22.92
CA ALA A 350 27.97 4.75 23.44
C ALA A 350 28.87 3.66 22.82
N ALA A 351 28.29 2.52 22.44
CA ALA A 351 29.02 1.45 21.74
C ALA A 351 29.46 1.90 20.35
N GLU A 352 28.58 2.55 19.59
CA GLU A 352 28.89 3.09 18.27
C GLU A 352 29.93 4.20 18.30
N LYS A 353 29.89 5.05 19.33
CA LYS A 353 30.89 6.11 19.52
C LYS A 353 32.33 5.58 19.55
N LYS A 354 32.55 4.38 20.08
CA LYS A 354 33.87 3.71 20.09
C LYS A 354 34.38 3.40 18.68
N LEU A 355 33.51 3.44 17.67
CA LEU A 355 33.86 3.14 16.28
C LEU A 355 34.29 4.37 15.47
N PHE A 356 34.14 5.59 16.00
CA PHE A 356 34.42 6.81 15.23
C PHE A 356 35.85 6.86 14.68
N GLY A 357 36.86 6.49 15.48
CA GLY A 357 38.26 6.47 15.06
C GLY A 357 38.59 5.46 13.95
N LYS A 358 37.66 4.53 13.65
CA LYS A 358 37.80 3.58 12.54
C LYS A 358 37.30 4.16 11.20
N ILE A 359 36.57 5.27 11.22
CA ILE A 359 36.13 5.97 10.00
C ILE A 359 37.23 6.93 9.58
N LYS A 360 37.92 6.63 8.47
CA LYS A 360 39.10 7.38 8.01
C LYS A 360 38.79 8.47 6.98
N VAL A 361 37.52 8.68 6.67
CA VAL A 361 37.06 9.68 5.70
C VAL A 361 36.11 10.67 6.39
N PRO A 362 36.08 11.95 5.96
CA PRO A 362 35.17 12.94 6.52
C PRO A 362 33.70 12.53 6.39
N VAL A 363 32.95 12.66 7.49
CA VAL A 363 31.50 12.42 7.53
C VAL A 363 30.75 13.75 7.65
N LYS A 364 30.05 14.13 6.58
CA LYS A 364 29.19 15.30 6.47
C LYS A 364 27.76 14.89 6.83
N ILE A 365 27.25 15.36 7.94
CA ILE A 365 26.01 14.86 8.54
C ILE A 365 24.88 15.85 8.30
N ILE A 366 23.82 15.43 7.63
CA ILE A 366 22.55 16.14 7.52
C ILE A 366 21.58 15.52 8.52
N VAL A 367 21.30 16.21 9.63
CA VAL A 367 20.30 15.74 10.60
C VAL A 367 18.97 16.42 10.32
N VAL A 368 17.95 15.63 9.94
CA VAL A 368 16.65 16.17 9.57
C VAL A 368 15.70 16.30 10.76
N ASN A 369 14.91 17.38 10.77
CA ASN A 369 13.79 17.60 11.71
C ASN A 369 14.15 17.62 13.20
N VAL A 370 15.38 18.00 13.55
CA VAL A 370 15.83 18.09 14.94
C VAL A 370 15.90 19.53 15.43
N GLN A 371 15.35 19.78 16.62
CA GLN A 371 15.62 21.02 17.36
C GLN A 371 16.97 20.93 18.08
N LYS A 372 17.23 19.80 18.73
CA LYS A 372 18.45 19.49 19.47
C LYS A 372 19.20 18.38 18.75
N ILE A 373 20.42 18.65 18.31
CA ILE A 373 21.33 17.64 17.74
C ILE A 373 21.90 16.79 18.88
N HIS A 374 21.88 15.46 18.74
CA HIS A 374 22.54 14.59 19.69
C HIS A 374 24.06 14.84 19.68
N PRO A 375 24.73 15.04 20.84
CA PRO A 375 26.14 15.44 20.86
C PRO A 375 27.08 14.52 20.08
N TYR A 376 26.77 13.23 20.03
CA TYR A 376 27.61 12.27 19.30
C TYR A 376 27.67 12.47 17.78
N TYR A 377 26.73 13.21 17.16
CA TYR A 377 26.93 13.62 15.75
C TYR A 377 27.98 14.71 15.63
N LEU A 378 28.06 15.62 16.62
CA LEU A 378 29.15 16.60 16.67
C LEU A 378 30.48 15.89 16.94
N ASP A 379 30.48 14.88 17.83
CA ASP A 379 31.65 14.03 18.09
C ASP A 379 32.10 13.32 16.81
N LEU A 380 31.16 12.71 16.07
CA LEU A 380 31.44 12.00 14.81
C LEU A 380 32.03 12.94 13.76
N ALA A 381 31.43 14.13 13.57
CA ALA A 381 31.94 15.12 12.64
C ALA A 381 33.37 15.57 13.03
N LYS A 382 33.61 15.89 14.31
CA LYS A 382 34.94 16.32 14.77
C LYS A 382 35.98 15.20 14.67
N ALA A 383 35.62 13.96 15.02
CA ALA A 383 36.52 12.80 14.96
C ALA A 383 36.92 12.41 13.53
N THR A 384 36.08 12.72 12.54
CA THR A 384 36.33 12.37 11.13
C THR A 384 36.82 13.55 10.29
N GLY A 385 36.94 14.76 10.86
CA GLY A 385 37.20 15.98 10.10
C GLY A 385 36.04 16.39 9.18
N GLY A 386 34.84 15.90 9.48
CA GLY A 386 33.61 16.19 8.76
C GLY A 386 32.87 17.42 9.29
N SER A 387 31.55 17.43 9.09
CA SER A 387 30.71 18.60 9.33
C SER A 387 29.27 18.21 9.70
N VAL A 388 28.51 19.11 10.33
CA VAL A 388 27.09 18.90 10.65
C VAL A 388 26.24 20.00 10.02
N HIS A 389 25.15 19.62 9.39
CA HIS A 389 24.32 20.47 8.56
C HIS A 389 22.86 20.35 8.97
N THR A 390 22.25 21.51 9.13
CA THR A 390 20.82 21.66 9.42
C THR A 390 20.20 22.55 8.34
N LEU A 391 18.88 22.73 8.39
CA LEU A 391 18.21 23.69 7.52
C LEU A 391 18.80 25.09 7.64
N LYS A 392 19.12 25.51 8.87
CA LYS A 392 19.47 26.89 9.21
C LYS A 392 20.97 27.17 9.21
N ALA A 393 21.80 26.16 9.46
CA ALA A 393 23.23 26.36 9.67
C ALA A 393 24.07 25.17 9.22
N ASP A 394 25.27 25.49 8.74
CA ASP A 394 26.35 24.57 8.40
C ASP A 394 27.47 24.73 9.44
N ILE A 395 27.82 23.63 10.12
CA ILE A 395 28.81 23.59 11.19
C ILE A 395 30.01 22.82 10.64
N THR A 396 30.96 23.57 10.07
CA THR A 396 32.09 22.99 9.31
C THR A 396 33.44 23.17 10.00
N GLN A 397 33.57 24.14 10.91
CA GLN A 397 34.85 24.53 11.49
C GLN A 397 35.12 23.87 12.84
N PHE A 398 34.85 22.57 12.98
CA PHE A 398 35.07 21.83 14.25
C PHE A 398 36.53 21.86 14.70
N SER A 399 37.49 21.93 13.76
CA SER A 399 38.92 22.04 14.07
C SER A 399 39.28 23.31 14.85
N LYS A 400 38.55 24.41 14.63
CA LYS A 400 38.78 25.69 15.33
C LYS A 400 38.20 25.71 16.75
N TRP A 401 37.50 24.65 17.16
CA TRP A 401 36.87 24.63 18.47
C TRP A 401 37.85 24.14 19.52
N VAL A 402 38.04 24.98 20.55
CA VAL A 402 38.91 24.71 21.70
C VAL A 402 38.13 24.08 22.84
N ILE A 403 38.80 23.24 23.63
CA ILE A 403 38.20 22.61 24.81
C ILE A 403 37.69 23.70 25.75
N GLY A 404 36.48 23.53 26.27
CA GLY A 404 35.80 24.51 27.10
C GLY A 404 34.88 25.47 26.33
N GLN A 405 35.07 25.63 25.01
CA GLN A 405 34.28 26.55 24.20
C GLN A 405 32.81 26.13 24.13
N ILE A 406 31.93 27.12 24.27
CA ILE A 406 30.48 26.97 24.13
C ILE A 406 30.04 27.57 22.80
N ARG A 407 29.20 26.85 22.06
CA ARG A 407 28.55 27.32 20.82
C ARG A 407 27.06 27.07 20.88
N VAL A 408 26.29 28.00 20.31
CA VAL A 408 24.84 27.90 20.22
C VAL A 408 24.47 27.38 18.82
N ILE A 409 23.84 26.21 18.76
CA ILE A 409 23.32 25.61 17.52
C ILE A 409 21.82 25.41 17.71
N ASN A 410 21.01 26.03 16.85
CA ASN A 410 19.54 26.00 16.94
C ASN A 410 19.00 26.41 18.33
N GLY A 411 19.64 27.37 18.99
CA GLY A 411 19.27 27.81 20.34
C GLY A 411 19.74 26.90 21.47
N ILE A 412 20.44 25.80 21.17
CA ILE A 412 20.98 24.88 22.17
C ILE A 412 22.49 25.12 22.34
N LYS A 413 22.95 25.23 23.59
CA LYS A 413 24.36 25.40 23.94
C LYS A 413 25.09 24.05 23.97
N TYR A 414 26.18 23.96 23.24
CA TYR A 414 27.09 22.80 23.21
C TYR A 414 28.47 23.20 23.70
N LYS A 415 29.04 22.43 24.63
CA LYS A 415 30.39 22.61 25.16
C LYS A 415 31.30 21.48 24.67
N LEU A 416 32.45 21.81 24.10
CA LEU A 416 33.52 20.84 23.83
C LEU A 416 34.21 20.50 25.16
N ILE A 417 34.21 19.22 25.56
CA ILE A 417 34.77 18.76 26.84
C ILE A 417 36.05 17.94 26.70
N SER A 418 36.35 17.46 25.50
CA SER A 418 37.62 16.80 25.17
C SER A 418 37.92 17.00 23.67
N PRO A 419 39.05 16.51 23.12
CA PRO A 419 39.41 16.72 21.72
C PRO A 419 38.34 16.33 20.70
N THR A 420 37.38 15.47 21.04
CA THR A 420 36.28 15.09 20.12
C THR A 420 34.92 15.06 20.78
N GLN A 421 34.79 15.34 22.08
CA GLN A 421 33.54 15.08 22.80
C GLN A 421 32.78 16.35 23.14
N PHE A 422 31.50 16.37 22.80
CA PHE A 422 30.56 17.43 23.09
C PHE A 422 29.56 17.02 24.17
N LYS A 423 29.12 18.01 24.96
CA LYS A 423 27.95 17.88 25.84
C LYS A 423 27.00 19.05 25.66
N VAL A 424 25.72 18.81 25.92
CA VAL A 424 24.74 19.89 26.04
C VAL A 424 24.90 20.53 27.42
N VAL A 425 24.90 21.86 27.47
CA VAL A 425 24.92 22.62 28.71
C VAL A 425 23.63 23.41 28.85
N LYS A 426 23.16 23.57 30.10
CA LYS A 426 21.98 24.37 30.41
C LYS A 426 22.28 25.86 30.23
#